data_AF-A0A218QTV3-F1
#
_entry.id   AF-A0A218QTV3-F1
#
_cell.length_a   1.000
_cell.length_b   1.000
_cell.length_c   1.000
_cell.angle_alpha   90.00
_cell.angle_beta   90.00
_cell.angle_gamma   90.00
#
_symmetry.space_group_name_H-M   'P 1'
#
loop_
_entity.id
_entity.type
_entity.pdbx_description
1 polymer ?
#
loop_
_entity_poly.entity_id
_entity_poly.type
_entity_poly.pdbx_seq_one_letter_code
_entity_poly.pdbx_strand_id
1 'polypeptide(L)'
;MLTEEEFDQWCSQLRLAQNTRSLIAQIRQVPPSRKVQGNYGNVCGNYCSEKMGQTIQFESHRGELAHIIDQLEHNREVLEYYDQPPPLELNYFSKSDRQVRTMHTPDFFVIEVNWAGWEEFKPISELIKKAQHQPNRYVQDENGNWFCPPGEEYAQKYGLNYRVRTDIEQNTIRLRNYQWLEPYFQEKELDENKSLNQTILSLVKEIPGITYSKLLLTINGISPDEINSLIASKKLFINFNTAPLAEPDRVHIFSTIEQAEISEKMGLSELTKDSSSQSNEEVQQLLLKARPQDLETANARYEAIKSYLEENSLPITKASRSIRHWRQQYQQAQKLYGENHGYVGLLPKHLDKGHHQKLEPALLDFMAEFIEKHYYTAKNRRVSGVYREFKLACSQQQPPFKPPSERTFREQIKRQKNYQLTQARQGSKIAKQTKPFHSTNGMPKDGELPWENAHIDHTCLDINKR
;
A
#
# COMPACT_ATOMS: atom_id res chain seq x y z
N MET A 1 -6.48 -4.25 -27.11
CA MET A 1 -7.06 -3.23 -28.03
C MET A 1 -8.30 -3.79 -28.68
N LEU A 2 -9.25 -2.91 -29.05
CA LEU A 2 -10.44 -3.28 -29.81
C LEU A 2 -10.03 -3.65 -31.25
N THR A 3 -10.64 -4.70 -31.77
CA THR A 3 -10.63 -5.00 -33.21
C THR A 3 -11.38 -3.91 -33.99
N GLU A 4 -11.25 -3.91 -35.32
CA GLU A 4 -12.01 -2.98 -36.17
C GLU A 4 -13.53 -3.16 -35.99
N GLU A 5 -13.99 -4.41 -35.91
CA GLU A 5 -15.40 -4.73 -35.69
C GLU A 5 -15.92 -4.25 -34.33
N GLU A 6 -15.15 -4.50 -33.25
CA GLU A 6 -15.51 -4.03 -31.90
C GLU A 6 -15.54 -2.50 -31.82
N PHE A 7 -14.60 -1.84 -32.51
CA PHE A 7 -14.57 -0.37 -32.57
C PHE A 7 -15.78 0.21 -33.32
N ASP A 8 -16.19 -0.40 -34.44
CA ASP A 8 -17.37 0.02 -35.19
C ASP A 8 -18.67 -0.19 -34.40
N GLN A 9 -18.74 -1.30 -33.66
CA GLN A 9 -19.84 -1.56 -32.73
C GLN A 9 -19.89 -0.53 -31.60
N TRP A 10 -18.76 -0.25 -30.96
CA TRP A 10 -18.63 0.76 -29.91
C TRP A 10 -19.04 2.16 -30.41
N CYS A 11 -18.54 2.57 -31.59
CA CYS A 11 -18.92 3.83 -32.23
C CYS A 11 -20.43 3.92 -32.50
N SER A 12 -21.06 2.80 -32.84
CA SER A 12 -22.48 2.72 -33.13
C SER A 12 -23.33 2.74 -31.86
N GLN A 13 -22.89 2.07 -30.80
CA GLN A 13 -23.52 2.11 -29.47
C GLN A 13 -23.57 3.53 -28.92
N LEU A 14 -22.47 4.27 -29.01
CA LEU A 14 -22.38 5.67 -28.57
C LEU A 14 -22.95 6.68 -29.58
N ARG A 15 -23.46 6.20 -30.72
CA ARG A 15 -24.03 7.04 -31.80
C ARG A 15 -23.09 8.15 -32.25
N LEU A 16 -21.79 7.85 -32.32
CA LEU A 16 -20.77 8.82 -32.72
C LEU A 16 -20.97 9.26 -34.17
N ALA A 17 -20.83 10.57 -34.42
CA ALA A 17 -20.88 11.14 -35.75
C ALA A 17 -19.69 10.69 -36.61
N GLN A 18 -19.85 10.68 -37.93
CA GLN A 18 -18.85 10.13 -38.84
C GLN A 18 -17.48 10.84 -38.73
N ASN A 19 -17.48 12.16 -38.56
CA ASN A 19 -16.26 12.94 -38.34
C ASN A 19 -15.55 12.53 -37.05
N THR A 20 -16.28 12.25 -35.98
CA THR A 20 -15.74 11.75 -34.71
C THR A 20 -15.13 10.37 -34.87
N ARG A 21 -15.82 9.45 -35.57
CA ARG A 21 -15.30 8.10 -35.85
C ARG A 21 -13.98 8.16 -36.61
N SER A 22 -13.91 8.98 -37.66
CA SER A 22 -12.70 9.18 -38.44
C SER A 22 -11.56 9.77 -37.62
N LEU A 23 -11.84 10.74 -36.74
CA LEU A 23 -10.83 11.31 -35.85
C LEU A 23 -10.27 10.26 -34.88
N ILE A 24 -11.13 9.48 -34.23
CA ILE A 24 -10.67 8.46 -33.29
C ILE A 24 -9.87 7.37 -34.04
N ALA A 25 -10.37 6.90 -35.18
CA ALA A 25 -9.65 5.93 -36.01
C ALA A 25 -8.26 6.43 -36.41
N GLN A 26 -8.12 7.72 -36.73
CA GLN A 26 -6.83 8.34 -37.00
C GLN A 26 -5.92 8.32 -35.76
N ILE A 27 -6.44 8.71 -34.59
CA ILE A 27 -5.66 8.71 -33.34
C ILE A 27 -5.14 7.30 -33.01
N ARG A 28 -5.97 6.27 -33.21
CA ARG A 28 -5.60 4.87 -32.95
C ARG A 28 -4.44 4.36 -33.82
N GLN A 29 -4.21 4.97 -34.98
CA GLN A 29 -3.18 4.55 -35.95
C GLN A 29 -1.91 5.42 -35.90
N VAL A 30 -1.99 6.63 -35.35
CA VAL A 30 -0.91 7.60 -35.39
C VAL A 30 0.06 7.36 -34.22
N PRO A 31 1.38 7.33 -34.46
CA PRO A 31 2.36 7.27 -33.38
C PRO A 31 2.33 8.56 -32.53
N PRO A 32 2.84 8.52 -31.29
CA PRO A 32 2.86 9.68 -30.40
C PRO A 32 3.50 10.90 -31.07
N SER A 33 2.84 12.06 -30.91
CA SER A 33 3.15 13.30 -31.64
C SER A 33 4.52 13.90 -31.32
N ARG A 34 5.11 13.51 -30.19
CA ARG A 34 6.47 13.87 -29.78
C ARG A 34 7.17 12.67 -29.15
N LYS A 35 8.50 12.75 -29.04
CA LYS A 35 9.27 11.83 -28.20
C LYS A 35 9.49 12.51 -26.85
N VAL A 36 9.21 11.81 -25.76
CA VAL A 36 9.54 12.29 -24.42
C VAL A 36 11.04 12.54 -24.28
N GLN A 37 11.42 13.66 -23.67
CA GLN A 37 12.81 14.01 -23.39
C GLN A 37 12.99 14.20 -21.88
N GLY A 38 14.05 13.60 -21.32
CA GLY A 38 14.37 13.74 -19.91
C GLY A 38 14.87 15.14 -19.61
N ASN A 39 14.16 15.85 -18.72
CA ASN A 39 14.59 17.13 -18.17
C ASN A 39 15.06 16.95 -16.72
N TYR A 40 15.93 17.85 -16.24
CA TYR A 40 16.39 17.84 -14.85
C TYR A 40 15.21 17.86 -13.87
N GLY A 41 15.06 16.79 -13.07
CA GLY A 41 13.98 16.64 -12.10
C GLY A 41 12.83 15.70 -12.51
N ASN A 42 12.74 15.31 -13.78
CA ASN A 42 11.69 14.42 -14.30
C ASN A 42 12.28 13.11 -14.85
N VAL A 43 11.65 11.99 -14.51
CA VAL A 43 11.97 10.66 -15.07
C VAL A 43 10.94 10.36 -16.16
N CYS A 44 11.38 10.44 -17.41
CA CYS A 44 10.62 9.97 -18.56
C CYS A 44 10.98 8.52 -18.88
N GLY A 45 10.06 7.80 -19.52
CA GLY A 45 10.28 6.42 -19.88
C GLY A 45 9.14 5.84 -20.72
N ASN A 46 9.13 4.52 -20.74
CA ASN A 46 8.24 3.69 -21.54
C ASN A 46 7.55 2.69 -20.60
N TYR A 47 6.22 2.60 -20.69
CA TYR A 47 5.42 1.58 -20.04
C TYR A 47 4.95 0.54 -21.06
N CYS A 48 5.16 -0.75 -20.78
CA CYS A 48 4.70 -1.83 -21.65
C CYS A 48 3.26 -2.17 -21.27
N SER A 49 2.29 -1.62 -22.01
CA SER A 49 0.87 -1.89 -21.75
C SER A 49 0.49 -3.27 -22.27
N GLU A 50 -0.04 -4.10 -21.38
CA GLU A 50 -0.61 -5.39 -21.74
C GLU A 50 -2.00 -5.20 -22.37
N LYS A 51 -2.80 -4.25 -21.85
CA LYS A 51 -4.11 -3.88 -22.42
C LYS A 51 -3.99 -3.46 -23.89
N MET A 52 -2.99 -2.64 -24.18
CA MET A 52 -2.77 -2.10 -25.52
C MET A 52 -1.88 -2.99 -26.38
N GLY A 53 -1.08 -3.89 -25.78
CA GLY A 53 -0.08 -4.68 -26.51
C GLY A 53 1.03 -3.83 -27.13
N GLN A 54 1.25 -2.62 -26.61
CA GLN A 54 2.21 -1.65 -27.15
C GLN A 54 2.88 -0.85 -26.03
N THR A 55 3.96 -0.15 -26.38
CA THR A 55 4.68 0.73 -25.46
C THR A 55 4.06 2.12 -25.44
N ILE A 56 3.78 2.63 -24.24
CA ILE A 56 3.20 3.95 -23.97
C ILE A 56 4.28 4.83 -23.33
N GLN A 57 4.50 6.05 -23.83
CA GLN A 57 5.48 6.96 -23.24
C GLN A 57 4.91 7.71 -22.03
N PHE A 58 5.78 8.08 -21.10
CA PHE A 58 5.46 8.99 -19.99
C PHE A 58 6.62 9.94 -19.71
N GLU A 59 6.33 11.14 -19.21
CA GLU A 59 7.29 12.18 -18.83
C GLU A 59 7.49 12.30 -17.32
N SER A 60 6.56 11.75 -16.54
CA SER A 60 6.60 11.82 -15.09
C SER A 60 6.31 10.47 -14.45
N HIS A 61 7.33 9.90 -13.80
CA HIS A 61 7.18 8.66 -13.05
C HIS A 61 6.14 8.74 -11.91
N ARG A 62 6.06 9.88 -11.20
CA ARG A 62 5.12 10.03 -10.06
C ARG A 62 3.77 10.59 -10.48
N GLY A 63 3.66 11.09 -11.70
CA GLY A 63 2.42 11.63 -12.25
C GLY A 63 1.83 10.69 -13.29
N GLU A 64 2.28 10.85 -14.53
CA GLU A 64 1.78 10.11 -15.69
C GLU A 64 1.94 8.59 -15.57
N LEU A 65 3.10 8.06 -15.17
CA LEU A 65 3.24 6.60 -15.01
C LEU A 65 2.31 6.05 -13.92
N ALA A 66 2.24 6.75 -12.78
CA ALA A 66 1.33 6.39 -11.70
C ALA A 66 -0.14 6.43 -12.18
N HIS A 67 -0.50 7.42 -13.01
CA HIS A 67 -1.81 7.54 -13.61
C HIS A 67 -2.11 6.42 -14.62
N ILE A 68 -1.14 6.08 -15.49
CA ILE A 68 -1.25 4.95 -16.42
C ILE A 68 -1.58 3.66 -15.66
N ILE A 69 -0.79 3.32 -14.63
CA ILE A 69 -0.97 2.07 -13.88
C ILE A 69 -2.30 2.09 -13.08
N ASP A 70 -2.58 3.20 -12.38
CA ASP A 70 -3.68 3.27 -11.41
C ASP A 70 -5.06 3.45 -12.07
N GLN A 71 -5.14 4.24 -13.15
CA GLN A 71 -6.40 4.72 -13.73
C GLN A 71 -6.68 4.23 -15.16
N LEU A 72 -5.64 3.81 -15.91
CA LEU A 72 -5.79 3.42 -17.32
C LEU A 72 -5.61 1.92 -17.53
N GLU A 73 -4.45 1.36 -17.21
CA GLU A 73 -4.07 -0.02 -17.56
C GLU A 73 -4.99 -1.07 -16.93
N HIS A 74 -5.25 -0.95 -15.62
CA HIS A 74 -6.03 -1.95 -14.90
C HIS A 74 -7.50 -1.56 -14.73
N ASN A 75 -7.88 -0.38 -15.20
CA ASN A 75 -9.28 0.06 -15.22
C ASN A 75 -10.05 -0.70 -16.29
N ARG A 76 -11.19 -1.26 -15.91
CA ARG A 76 -12.04 -2.07 -16.79
C ARG A 76 -12.89 -1.23 -17.72
N GLU A 77 -13.22 -0.01 -17.30
CA GLU A 77 -13.96 0.92 -18.14
C GLU A 77 -13.09 1.44 -19.29
N VAL A 78 -11.76 1.44 -19.14
CA VAL A 78 -10.82 1.86 -20.18
C VAL A 78 -10.59 0.71 -21.17
N LEU A 79 -10.99 0.92 -22.42
CA LEU A 79 -10.79 -0.01 -23.53
C LEU A 79 -9.45 0.24 -24.22
N GLU A 80 -9.11 1.50 -24.47
CA GLU A 80 -7.86 1.91 -25.10
C GLU A 80 -7.35 3.25 -24.56
N TYR A 81 -6.04 3.45 -24.62
CA TYR A 81 -5.43 4.75 -24.31
C TYR A 81 -4.14 4.97 -25.11
N TYR A 82 -3.93 6.21 -25.56
CA TYR A 82 -2.85 6.60 -26.46
C TYR A 82 -2.11 7.80 -25.87
N ASP A 83 -0.79 7.68 -25.70
CA ASP A 83 0.05 8.78 -25.25
C ASP A 83 0.25 9.83 -26.33
N GLN A 84 0.26 11.09 -25.90
CA GLN A 84 0.64 12.25 -26.71
C GLN A 84 -0.08 12.32 -28.06
N PRO A 85 -1.43 12.33 -28.06
CA PRO A 85 -2.23 12.42 -29.28
C PRO A 85 -1.90 13.66 -30.10
N PRO A 86 -2.37 13.76 -31.36
CA PRO A 86 -2.16 14.92 -32.21
C PRO A 86 -2.47 16.25 -31.48
N PRO A 87 -1.59 17.27 -31.59
CA PRO A 87 -1.80 18.53 -30.89
C PRO A 87 -3.10 19.23 -31.33
N LEU A 88 -3.80 19.81 -30.37
CA LEU A 88 -5.01 20.59 -30.56
C LEU A 88 -4.77 22.08 -30.34
N GLU A 89 -5.53 22.92 -31.05
CA GLU A 89 -5.43 24.38 -30.91
C GLU A 89 -6.34 24.87 -29.78
N LEU A 90 -5.73 25.39 -28.71
CA LEU A 90 -6.44 26.07 -27.64
C LEU A 90 -6.56 27.56 -27.94
N ASN A 91 -7.77 28.08 -27.79
CA ASN A 91 -8.10 29.50 -27.95
C ASN A 91 -8.70 30.02 -26.64
N TYR A 92 -8.06 30.97 -25.97
CA TYR A 92 -8.55 31.54 -24.72
C TYR A 92 -8.02 32.95 -24.48
N PHE A 93 -8.61 33.69 -23.54
CA PHE A 93 -8.11 35.00 -23.12
C PHE A 93 -7.06 34.86 -22.03
N SER A 94 -5.94 35.58 -22.14
CA SER A 94 -4.96 35.70 -21.06
C SER A 94 -5.53 36.47 -19.87
N LYS A 95 -4.79 36.50 -18.75
CA LYS A 95 -5.13 37.34 -17.57
C LYS A 95 -5.26 38.84 -17.89
N SER A 96 -4.67 39.30 -18.99
CA SER A 96 -4.71 40.70 -19.44
C SER A 96 -5.68 40.89 -20.62
N ASP A 97 -6.67 40.02 -20.78
CA ASP A 97 -7.70 40.05 -21.84
C ASP A 97 -7.18 40.03 -23.28
N ARG A 98 -5.93 39.60 -23.48
CA ARG A 98 -5.39 39.34 -24.82
C ARG A 98 -5.75 37.93 -25.28
N GLN A 99 -6.20 37.79 -26.54
CA GLN A 99 -6.43 36.48 -27.15
C GLN A 99 -5.11 35.71 -27.29
N VAL A 100 -5.10 34.47 -26.80
CA VAL A 100 -3.99 33.53 -26.89
C VAL A 100 -4.40 32.35 -27.76
N ARG A 101 -3.54 31.99 -28.72
CA ARG A 101 -3.63 30.74 -29.47
C ARG A 101 -2.40 29.90 -29.19
N THR A 102 -2.58 28.65 -28.80
CA THR A 102 -1.47 27.76 -28.48
C THR A 102 -1.78 26.34 -28.92
N MET A 103 -0.79 25.68 -29.53
CA MET A 103 -0.87 24.25 -29.80
C MET A 103 -0.57 23.50 -28.50
N HIS A 104 -1.54 22.71 -28.05
CA HIS A 104 -1.47 21.92 -26.84
C HIS A 104 -1.48 20.44 -27.20
N THR A 105 -0.60 19.66 -26.58
CA THR A 105 -0.60 18.21 -26.69
C THR A 105 -1.03 17.65 -25.35
N PRO A 106 -2.24 17.08 -25.25
CA PRO A 106 -2.67 16.38 -24.05
C PRO A 106 -1.76 15.19 -23.73
N ASP A 107 -1.77 14.74 -22.48
CA ASP A 107 -0.94 13.60 -22.07
C ASP A 107 -1.48 12.30 -22.67
N PHE A 108 -2.82 12.13 -22.69
CA PHE A 108 -3.46 10.94 -23.26
C PHE A 108 -4.71 11.25 -24.08
N PHE A 109 -5.05 10.35 -25.01
CA PHE A 109 -6.39 10.15 -25.53
C PHE A 109 -6.92 8.83 -25.02
N VAL A 110 -8.08 8.82 -24.38
CA VAL A 110 -8.63 7.63 -23.71
C VAL A 110 -9.98 7.26 -24.31
N ILE A 111 -10.18 5.96 -24.52
CA ILE A 111 -11.44 5.34 -24.97
C ILE A 111 -11.93 4.46 -23.83
N GLU A 112 -13.09 4.79 -23.28
CA GLU A 112 -13.80 4.04 -22.26
C GLU A 112 -15.11 3.44 -22.83
N VAL A 113 -15.75 2.56 -22.07
CA VAL A 113 -17.02 1.92 -22.46
C VAL A 113 -18.06 2.96 -22.89
N ASN A 114 -18.20 4.06 -22.14
CA ASN A 114 -19.21 5.10 -22.39
C ASN A 114 -18.64 6.52 -22.57
N TRP A 115 -17.33 6.64 -22.79
CA TRP A 115 -16.66 7.94 -22.84
C TRP A 115 -15.46 7.89 -23.79
N ALA A 116 -15.18 8.97 -24.48
CA ALA A 116 -13.92 9.14 -25.19
C ALA A 116 -13.51 10.61 -25.22
N GLY A 117 -12.20 10.85 -25.20
CA GLY A 117 -11.70 12.21 -25.13
C GLY A 117 -10.23 12.32 -24.75
N TRP A 118 -9.81 13.56 -24.60
CA TRP A 118 -8.46 13.91 -24.19
C TRP A 118 -8.36 14.02 -22.68
N GLU A 119 -7.23 13.60 -22.16
CA GLU A 119 -6.92 13.62 -20.74
C GLU A 119 -5.56 14.31 -20.51
N GLU A 120 -5.55 15.26 -19.58
CA GLU A 120 -4.36 15.96 -19.14
C GLU A 120 -4.11 15.65 -17.67
N PHE A 121 -2.94 15.12 -17.34
CA PHE A 121 -2.51 14.92 -15.96
C PHE A 121 -1.71 16.13 -15.46
N LYS A 122 -2.12 16.71 -14.33
CA LYS A 122 -1.35 17.76 -13.64
C LYS A 122 -1.48 17.65 -12.11
N PRO A 123 -0.38 17.72 -11.36
CA PRO A 123 -0.44 17.84 -9.91
C PRO A 123 -1.20 19.10 -9.47
N ILE A 124 -1.98 19.02 -8.40
CA ILE A 124 -2.76 20.17 -7.86
C ILE A 124 -1.85 21.37 -7.59
N SER A 125 -0.66 21.12 -7.04
CA SER A 125 0.31 22.17 -6.72
C SER A 125 0.79 22.95 -7.96
N GLU A 126 0.77 22.35 -9.14
CA GLU A 126 1.06 23.02 -10.41
C GLU A 126 -0.17 23.72 -10.98
N LEU A 127 -1.35 23.11 -10.89
CA LEU A 127 -2.61 23.71 -11.34
C LEU A 127 -2.90 25.03 -10.62
N ILE A 128 -2.69 25.08 -9.31
CA ILE A 128 -2.84 26.31 -8.51
C ILE A 128 -1.93 27.42 -9.06
N LYS A 129 -0.67 27.12 -9.37
CA LYS A 129 0.28 28.09 -9.94
C LYS A 129 -0.13 28.51 -11.35
N LYS A 130 -0.53 27.55 -12.18
CA LYS A 130 -0.95 27.81 -13.57
C LYS A 130 -2.21 28.66 -13.62
N ALA A 131 -3.20 28.41 -12.78
CA ALA A 131 -4.43 29.21 -12.70
C ALA A 131 -4.16 30.69 -12.36
N GLN A 132 -3.14 30.99 -11.56
CA GLN A 132 -2.76 32.38 -11.24
C GLN A 132 -2.26 33.17 -12.47
N HIS A 133 -1.65 32.49 -13.43
CA HIS A 133 -1.06 33.07 -14.65
C HIS A 133 -1.96 32.89 -15.89
N GLN A 134 -2.74 31.81 -15.94
CA GLN A 134 -3.59 31.39 -17.05
C GLN A 134 -4.99 31.03 -16.54
N PRO A 135 -5.72 31.99 -15.93
CA PRO A 135 -6.99 31.72 -15.23
C PRO A 135 -8.10 31.21 -16.14
N ASN A 136 -8.06 31.53 -17.43
CA ASN A 136 -9.06 31.04 -18.40
C ASN A 136 -8.65 29.72 -19.07
N ARG A 137 -7.49 29.16 -18.73
CA ARG A 137 -7.04 27.85 -19.21
C ARG A 137 -7.24 26.76 -18.16
N TYR A 138 -6.98 27.05 -16.89
CA TYR A 138 -7.17 26.11 -15.79
C TYR A 138 -8.08 26.75 -14.75
N VAL A 139 -9.27 26.19 -14.59
CA VAL A 139 -10.32 26.69 -13.70
C VAL A 139 -10.64 25.62 -12.67
N GLN A 140 -10.83 26.02 -11.42
CA GLN A 140 -11.33 25.14 -10.36
C GLN A 140 -12.79 25.50 -10.05
N ASP A 141 -13.67 24.51 -9.94
CA ASP A 141 -15.05 24.73 -9.48
C ASP A 141 -15.14 24.81 -7.94
N GLU A 142 -16.36 25.05 -7.44
CA GLU A 142 -16.65 25.11 -6.00
C GLU A 142 -16.43 23.77 -5.27
N ASN A 143 -16.46 22.65 -5.99
CA ASN A 143 -16.26 21.31 -5.45
C ASN A 143 -14.77 20.89 -5.46
N GLY A 144 -13.89 21.74 -6.00
CA GLY A 144 -12.46 21.49 -6.09
C GLY A 144 -11.99 20.77 -7.35
N ASN A 145 -12.89 20.49 -8.31
CA ASN A 145 -12.57 19.85 -9.59
C ASN A 145 -11.89 20.83 -10.53
N TRP A 146 -10.96 20.32 -11.34
CA TRP A 146 -10.18 21.11 -12.29
C TRP A 146 -10.65 20.91 -13.73
N PHE A 147 -10.75 22.01 -14.46
CA PHE A 147 -11.26 22.06 -15.82
C PHE A 147 -10.29 22.79 -16.74
N CYS A 148 -10.40 22.47 -18.03
CA CYS A 148 -9.70 23.18 -19.10
C CYS A 148 -10.72 23.67 -20.12
N PRO A 149 -11.36 24.84 -19.89
CA PRO A 149 -12.40 25.35 -20.78
C PRO A 149 -12.02 25.35 -22.27
N PRO A 150 -10.83 25.82 -22.69
CA PRO A 150 -10.48 25.80 -24.11
C PRO A 150 -10.27 24.38 -24.66
N GLY A 151 -9.90 23.42 -23.81
CA GLY A 151 -9.78 22.00 -24.18
C GLY A 151 -11.16 21.36 -24.37
N GLU A 152 -12.09 21.66 -23.47
CA GLU A 152 -13.49 21.22 -23.55
C GLU A 152 -14.19 21.80 -24.78
N GLU A 153 -14.01 23.08 -25.06
CA GLU A 153 -14.52 23.74 -26.27
C GLU A 153 -13.96 23.10 -27.55
N TYR A 154 -12.70 22.69 -27.55
CA TYR A 154 -12.12 21.95 -28.66
C TYR A 154 -12.79 20.58 -28.83
N ALA A 155 -12.91 19.82 -27.74
CA ALA A 155 -13.46 18.47 -27.76
C ALA A 155 -14.95 18.43 -28.17
N GLN A 156 -15.73 19.41 -27.72
CA GLN A 156 -17.16 19.54 -28.05
C GLN A 156 -17.43 19.62 -29.56
N LYS A 157 -16.50 20.18 -30.36
CA LYS A 157 -16.62 20.25 -31.83
C LYS A 157 -16.77 18.87 -32.48
N TYR A 158 -16.28 17.84 -31.79
CA TYR A 158 -16.33 16.45 -32.23
C TYR A 158 -17.29 15.60 -31.37
N GLY A 159 -18.08 16.22 -30.48
CA GLY A 159 -18.91 15.47 -29.52
C GLY A 159 -18.09 14.59 -28.57
N LEU A 160 -16.82 14.97 -28.33
CA LEU A 160 -15.90 14.29 -27.42
C LEU A 160 -15.69 15.14 -26.17
N ASN A 161 -14.94 14.59 -25.21
CA ASN A 161 -14.70 15.21 -23.92
C ASN A 161 -13.24 15.61 -23.73
N TYR A 162 -13.01 16.49 -22.77
CA TYR A 162 -11.68 16.83 -22.28
C TYR A 162 -11.75 16.81 -20.75
N ARG A 163 -10.78 16.19 -20.08
CA ARG A 163 -10.71 16.21 -18.61
C ARG A 163 -9.30 16.43 -18.10
N VAL A 164 -9.20 17.11 -16.97
CA VAL A 164 -7.95 17.27 -16.21
C VAL A 164 -7.98 16.27 -15.05
N ARG A 165 -6.92 15.46 -14.96
CA ARG A 165 -6.67 14.50 -13.88
C ARG A 165 -5.58 15.01 -12.96
N THR A 166 -5.68 14.66 -11.69
CA THR A 166 -4.79 15.18 -10.65
C THR A 166 -4.24 14.09 -9.75
N ASP A 167 -3.19 14.42 -9.00
CA ASP A 167 -2.51 13.52 -8.06
C ASP A 167 -3.39 13.13 -6.86
N ILE A 168 -4.51 13.82 -6.59
CA ILE A 168 -5.44 13.45 -5.51
C ILE A 168 -6.28 12.21 -5.84
N GLU A 169 -6.47 11.92 -7.13
CA GLU A 169 -7.24 10.78 -7.62
C GLU A 169 -6.44 9.46 -7.51
N GLN A 170 -5.12 9.58 -7.34
CA GLN A 170 -4.21 8.45 -7.25
C GLN A 170 -4.28 7.80 -5.87
N ASN A 171 -4.58 6.49 -5.84
CA ASN A 171 -4.47 5.72 -4.61
C ASN A 171 -3.10 5.05 -4.54
N THR A 172 -2.25 5.53 -3.65
CA THR A 172 -0.88 4.99 -3.48
C THR A 172 -0.84 3.52 -3.08
N ILE A 173 -1.85 3.00 -2.38
CA ILE A 173 -1.95 1.58 -2.03
C ILE A 173 -2.31 0.77 -3.26
N ARG A 174 -3.30 1.22 -4.04
CA ARG A 174 -3.72 0.57 -5.29
C ARG A 174 -2.58 0.53 -6.31
N LEU A 175 -1.87 1.64 -6.51
CA LEU A 175 -0.69 1.70 -7.35
C LEU A 175 0.36 0.65 -6.94
N ARG A 176 0.69 0.58 -5.64
CA ARG A 176 1.66 -0.40 -5.12
C ARG A 176 1.18 -1.84 -5.30
N ASN A 177 -0.12 -2.09 -5.17
CA ASN A 177 -0.71 -3.40 -5.38
C ASN A 177 -0.67 -3.83 -6.86
N TYR A 178 -0.93 -2.91 -7.79
CA TYR A 178 -0.76 -3.20 -9.21
C TYR A 178 0.70 -3.47 -9.58
N GLN A 179 1.63 -2.65 -9.08
CA GLN A 179 3.07 -2.87 -9.27
C GLN A 179 3.52 -4.22 -8.68
N TRP A 180 2.99 -4.60 -7.51
CA TRP A 180 3.25 -5.90 -6.89
C TRP A 180 2.78 -7.07 -7.78
N LEU A 181 1.65 -6.91 -8.46
CA LEU A 181 1.05 -7.93 -9.32
C LEU A 181 1.55 -7.91 -10.77
N GLU A 182 2.33 -6.90 -11.16
CA GLU A 182 2.86 -6.75 -12.53
C GLU A 182 3.53 -8.03 -13.09
N PRO A 183 4.35 -8.78 -12.32
CA PRO A 183 4.94 -10.03 -12.79
C PRO A 183 3.92 -11.16 -13.08
N TYR A 184 2.68 -11.01 -12.62
CA TYR A 184 1.63 -12.03 -12.67
C TYR A 184 0.53 -11.71 -13.69
N PHE A 185 0.50 -10.50 -14.25
CA PHE A 185 -0.50 -10.15 -15.27
C PHE A 185 -0.20 -10.79 -16.63
N GLN A 186 1.07 -11.07 -16.93
CA GLN A 186 1.44 -11.91 -18.06
C GLN A 186 0.79 -13.27 -17.91
N GLU A 187 -0.15 -13.58 -18.82
CA GLU A 187 -0.86 -14.85 -18.88
C GLU A 187 0.14 -16.02 -18.95
N LYS A 188 0.44 -16.60 -17.80
CA LYS A 188 0.77 -18.02 -17.73
C LYS A 188 -0.56 -18.73 -17.74
N GLU A 189 -0.72 -19.69 -18.66
CA GLU A 189 -1.75 -20.71 -18.51
C GLU A 189 -1.57 -21.33 -17.11
N LEU A 190 -2.36 -20.84 -16.16
CA LEU A 190 -2.47 -21.47 -14.86
C LEU A 190 -3.22 -22.75 -15.13
N ASP A 191 -2.53 -23.86 -14.99
CA ASP A 191 -3.11 -25.18 -15.13
C ASP A 191 -4.28 -25.29 -14.12
N GLU A 192 -5.51 -25.04 -14.59
CA GLU A 192 -6.72 -24.94 -13.77
C GLU A 192 -6.99 -26.25 -13.02
N ASN A 193 -6.38 -27.33 -13.51
CA ASN A 193 -6.43 -28.68 -12.98
C ASN A 193 -5.42 -28.95 -11.85
N LYS A 194 -4.62 -27.97 -11.40
CA LYS A 194 -3.93 -28.10 -10.13
C LYS A 194 -4.98 -28.18 -9.01
N SER A 195 -5.12 -29.36 -8.41
CA SER A 195 -5.95 -29.63 -7.22
C SER A 195 -5.80 -28.56 -6.11
N LEU A 196 -4.63 -27.92 -6.04
CA LEU A 196 -4.35 -26.81 -5.12
C LEU A 196 -5.21 -25.55 -5.41
N ASN A 197 -5.35 -25.14 -6.68
CA ASN A 197 -6.13 -23.94 -7.05
C ASN A 197 -7.61 -24.12 -6.69
N GLN A 198 -8.16 -25.31 -6.92
CA GLN A 198 -9.55 -25.62 -6.55
C GLN A 198 -9.75 -25.58 -5.04
N THR A 199 -8.78 -26.06 -4.27
CA THR A 199 -8.79 -25.98 -2.80
C THR A 199 -8.81 -24.52 -2.33
N ILE A 200 -7.97 -23.65 -2.92
CA ILE A 200 -7.95 -22.21 -2.60
C ILE A 200 -9.31 -21.57 -2.88
N LEU A 201 -9.82 -21.75 -4.09
CA LEU A 201 -11.08 -21.12 -4.50
C LEU A 201 -12.26 -21.58 -3.65
N SER A 202 -12.28 -22.86 -3.25
CA SER A 202 -13.31 -23.42 -2.38
C SER A 202 -13.23 -22.82 -0.98
N LEU A 203 -12.02 -22.73 -0.40
CA LEU A 203 -11.83 -22.18 0.94
C LEU A 203 -12.20 -20.69 1.02
N VAL A 204 -11.84 -19.88 0.00
CA VAL A 204 -12.22 -18.47 -0.05
C VAL A 204 -13.73 -18.30 -0.21
N LYS A 205 -14.41 -19.21 -0.92
CA LYS A 205 -15.88 -19.22 -1.02
C LYS A 205 -16.53 -19.56 0.32
N GLU A 206 -15.97 -20.49 1.09
CA GLU A 206 -16.47 -20.87 2.42
C GLU A 206 -16.21 -19.78 3.48
N ILE A 207 -15.08 -19.08 3.38
CA ILE A 207 -14.67 -18.03 4.32
C ILE A 207 -14.37 -16.73 3.55
N PRO A 208 -15.41 -15.99 3.09
CA PRO A 208 -15.20 -14.71 2.43
C PRO A 208 -14.48 -13.72 3.36
N GLY A 209 -13.43 -13.08 2.85
CA GLY A 209 -12.61 -12.16 3.63
C GLY A 209 -11.54 -12.85 4.48
N ILE A 210 -11.22 -14.13 4.24
CA ILE A 210 -10.02 -14.73 4.81
C ILE A 210 -8.79 -13.87 4.49
N THR A 211 -7.96 -13.60 5.50
CA THR A 211 -6.74 -12.81 5.27
C THR A 211 -5.74 -13.62 4.45
N TYR A 212 -4.93 -12.93 3.65
CA TYR A 212 -3.89 -13.55 2.83
C TYR A 212 -2.98 -14.43 3.69
N SER A 213 -2.53 -13.94 4.85
CA SER A 213 -1.70 -14.72 5.76
C SER A 213 -2.42 -15.96 6.31
N LYS A 214 -3.71 -15.85 6.63
CA LYS A 214 -4.49 -16.99 7.12
C LYS A 214 -4.68 -18.03 6.03
N LEU A 215 -4.89 -17.61 4.78
CA LEU A 215 -4.98 -18.50 3.63
C LEU A 215 -3.68 -19.30 3.45
N LEU A 216 -2.52 -18.64 3.53
CA LEU A 216 -1.20 -19.29 3.48
C LEU A 216 -1.01 -20.32 4.61
N LEU A 217 -1.48 -20.02 5.83
CA LEU A 217 -1.32 -20.91 6.98
C LEU A 217 -2.29 -22.09 6.97
N THR A 218 -3.43 -21.97 6.28
CA THR A 218 -4.48 -23.00 6.30
C THR A 218 -4.20 -24.12 5.31
N ILE A 219 -3.60 -23.80 4.17
CA ILE A 219 -3.31 -24.78 3.11
C ILE A 219 -1.81 -25.09 3.11
N ASN A 220 -1.47 -26.35 3.42
CA ASN A 220 -0.08 -26.76 3.48
C ASN A 220 0.55 -26.82 2.07
N GLY A 221 1.74 -26.24 1.91
CA GLY A 221 2.48 -26.25 0.64
C GLY A 221 2.07 -25.18 -0.37
N ILE A 222 1.24 -24.21 0.02
CA ILE A 222 0.92 -23.05 -0.80
C ILE A 222 2.05 -22.02 -0.77
N SER A 223 2.32 -21.41 -1.92
CA SER A 223 3.19 -20.26 -2.10
C SER A 223 2.34 -18.98 -2.31
N PRO A 224 2.88 -17.80 -1.95
CA PRO A 224 2.27 -16.52 -2.31
C PRO A 224 2.02 -16.37 -3.82
N ASP A 225 2.88 -16.98 -4.65
CA ASP A 225 2.82 -16.86 -6.11
C ASP A 225 1.52 -17.44 -6.68
N GLU A 226 1.01 -18.54 -6.11
CA GLU A 226 -0.28 -19.11 -6.53
C GLU A 226 -1.44 -18.17 -6.22
N ILE A 227 -1.45 -17.54 -5.05
CA ILE A 227 -2.49 -16.58 -4.68
C ILE A 227 -2.39 -15.34 -5.57
N ASN A 228 -1.18 -14.79 -5.78
CA ASN A 228 -0.96 -13.62 -6.62
C ASN A 228 -1.40 -13.90 -8.07
N SER A 229 -1.10 -15.09 -8.60
CA SER A 229 -1.54 -15.50 -9.94
C SER A 229 -3.07 -15.62 -10.04
N LEU A 230 -3.74 -16.12 -9.00
CA LEU A 230 -5.20 -16.18 -8.94
C LEU A 230 -5.84 -14.79 -8.83
N ILE A 231 -5.19 -13.84 -8.14
CA ILE A 231 -5.63 -12.44 -8.08
C ILE A 231 -5.44 -11.77 -9.45
N ALA A 232 -4.27 -11.92 -10.07
CA ALA A 232 -3.95 -11.34 -11.36
C ALA A 232 -4.87 -11.88 -12.49
N SER A 233 -5.18 -13.18 -12.47
CA SER A 233 -6.15 -13.82 -13.37
C SER A 233 -7.62 -13.56 -13.01
N LYS A 234 -7.90 -12.67 -12.04
CA LYS A 234 -9.26 -12.29 -11.63
C LYS A 234 -10.13 -13.48 -11.17
N LYS A 235 -9.52 -14.52 -10.62
CA LYS A 235 -10.22 -15.66 -9.98
C LYS A 235 -10.43 -15.42 -8.48
N LEU A 236 -9.55 -14.63 -7.89
CA LEU A 236 -9.67 -14.10 -6.53
C LEU A 236 -9.66 -12.58 -6.59
N PHE A 237 -10.28 -11.96 -5.60
CA PHE A 237 -10.41 -10.51 -5.53
C PHE A 237 -9.92 -10.01 -4.19
N ILE A 238 -9.24 -8.87 -4.22
CA ILE A 238 -8.85 -8.12 -3.03
C ILE A 238 -9.37 -6.70 -3.17
N ASN A 239 -9.50 -6.00 -2.05
CA ASN A 239 -9.64 -4.57 -2.14
C ASN A 239 -8.27 -3.92 -2.37
N PHE A 240 -8.08 -3.37 -3.56
CA PHE A 240 -6.82 -2.75 -3.94
C PHE A 240 -6.54 -1.44 -3.21
N ASN A 241 -7.55 -0.81 -2.61
CA ASN A 241 -7.48 0.52 -2.01
C ASN A 241 -7.15 0.51 -0.50
N THR A 242 -7.34 -0.61 0.20
CA THR A 242 -7.33 -0.66 1.68
C THR A 242 -6.04 -1.18 2.30
N ALA A 243 -5.42 -2.21 1.71
CA ALA A 243 -4.24 -2.88 2.26
C ALA A 243 -3.19 -3.18 1.20
N PRO A 244 -1.90 -2.88 1.45
CA PRO A 244 -0.81 -3.29 0.57
C PRO A 244 -0.63 -4.82 0.58
N LEU A 245 -0.37 -5.43 -0.58
CA LEU A 245 -0.03 -6.85 -0.72
C LEU A 245 1.24 -7.24 0.05
N ALA A 246 2.11 -6.27 0.33
CA ALA A 246 3.27 -6.42 1.21
C ALA A 246 2.90 -6.67 2.69
N GLU A 247 1.64 -6.46 3.08
CA GLU A 247 1.13 -6.63 4.45
C GLU A 247 0.01 -7.69 4.47
N PRO A 248 0.35 -8.99 4.30
CA PRO A 248 -0.63 -10.06 4.04
C PRO A 248 -1.64 -10.29 5.18
N ASP A 249 -1.34 -9.85 6.40
CA ASP A 249 -2.28 -9.91 7.53
C ASP A 249 -3.47 -8.96 7.37
N ARG A 250 -3.32 -7.90 6.57
CA ARG A 250 -4.35 -6.87 6.34
C ARG A 250 -5.13 -7.09 5.05
N VAL A 251 -4.61 -7.90 4.14
CA VAL A 251 -5.23 -8.16 2.84
C VAL A 251 -6.31 -9.21 3.00
N HIS A 252 -7.55 -8.82 2.77
CA HIS A 252 -8.70 -9.73 2.77
C HIS A 252 -8.97 -10.21 1.35
N ILE A 253 -9.18 -11.52 1.19
CA ILE A 253 -9.38 -12.17 -0.10
C ILE A 253 -10.83 -12.61 -0.23
N PHE A 254 -11.38 -12.39 -1.42
CA PHE A 254 -12.78 -12.59 -1.75
C PHE A 254 -12.93 -13.42 -3.03
N SER A 255 -14.08 -14.06 -3.14
CA SER A 255 -14.45 -14.87 -4.31
C SER A 255 -15.08 -14.05 -5.43
N THR A 256 -15.59 -12.85 -5.13
CA THR A 256 -16.17 -11.93 -6.10
C THR A 256 -15.72 -10.49 -5.87
N ILE A 257 -15.89 -9.65 -6.88
CA ILE A 257 -15.48 -8.23 -6.86
C ILE A 257 -16.38 -7.45 -5.91
N GLU A 258 -17.68 -7.74 -5.92
CA GLU A 258 -18.67 -7.04 -5.11
C GLU A 258 -18.34 -7.19 -3.61
N GLN A 259 -17.88 -8.38 -3.20
CA GLN A 259 -17.41 -8.62 -1.83
C GLN A 259 -16.20 -7.73 -1.48
N ALA A 260 -15.24 -7.60 -2.40
CA ALA A 260 -14.08 -6.74 -2.21
C ALA A 260 -14.46 -5.25 -2.14
N GLU A 261 -15.40 -4.79 -2.97
CA GLU A 261 -15.92 -3.42 -2.95
C GLU A 261 -16.74 -3.12 -1.69
N ILE A 262 -17.57 -4.06 -1.23
CA ILE A 262 -18.33 -3.91 0.02
C ILE A 262 -17.36 -3.79 1.20
N SER A 263 -16.26 -4.55 1.21
CA SER A 263 -15.24 -4.45 2.26
C SER A 263 -14.61 -3.05 2.36
N GLU A 264 -14.54 -2.29 1.26
CA GLU A 264 -14.12 -0.88 1.25
C GLU A 264 -15.08 0.00 2.04
N LYS A 265 -16.37 -0.15 1.75
CA LYS A 265 -17.44 0.66 2.33
C LYS A 265 -17.62 0.34 3.81
N MET A 266 -17.46 -0.93 4.19
CA MET A 266 -17.47 -1.34 5.59
C MET A 266 -16.26 -0.80 6.37
N GLY A 267 -15.09 -0.68 5.73
CA GLY A 267 -13.87 -0.07 6.28
C GLY A 267 -13.95 1.45 6.54
N LEU A 268 -14.94 2.16 5.99
CA LEU A 268 -15.29 3.53 6.38
C LEU A 268 -16.37 3.60 7.50
N SER A 269 -16.98 2.47 7.87
CA SER A 269 -18.12 2.42 8.81
C SER A 269 -17.82 1.84 10.20
N GLU A 270 -16.60 1.33 10.45
CA GLU A 270 -16.18 0.83 11.77
C GLU A 270 -15.72 1.95 12.73
N LEU A 271 -16.57 2.97 12.90
CA LEU A 271 -16.47 3.96 13.97
C LEU A 271 -17.71 3.97 14.87
N THR A 272 -18.30 2.80 15.13
CA THR A 272 -19.22 2.62 16.26
C THR A 272 -19.10 1.21 16.84
N LYS A 273 -18.38 1.12 17.97
CA LYS A 273 -18.46 0.14 19.08
C LYS A 273 -18.80 -1.32 18.74
N ASP A 274 -17.91 -2.23 19.13
CA ASP A 274 -18.35 -3.30 20.03
C ASP A 274 -17.24 -3.86 20.93
N SER A 275 -17.60 -4.06 22.20
CA SER A 275 -16.77 -4.51 23.33
C SER A 275 -16.21 -5.93 23.17
N SER A 276 -16.60 -6.66 22.12
CA SER A 276 -16.12 -8.01 21.79
C SER A 276 -14.76 -8.04 21.10
N SER A 277 -14.34 -6.93 20.48
CA SER A 277 -13.08 -6.87 19.72
C SER A 277 -11.86 -6.79 20.64
N GLN A 278 -12.00 -6.12 21.79
CA GLN A 278 -10.90 -5.89 22.71
C GLN A 278 -10.49 -7.17 23.47
N SER A 279 -11.44 -8.01 23.88
CA SER A 279 -11.13 -9.29 24.52
C SER A 279 -10.50 -10.28 23.54
N ASN A 280 -10.90 -10.25 22.25
CA ASN A 280 -10.37 -11.14 21.23
C ASN A 280 -8.94 -10.75 20.82
N GLU A 281 -8.65 -9.45 20.71
CA GLU A 281 -7.30 -8.93 20.49
C GLU A 281 -6.37 -9.27 21.65
N GLU A 282 -6.81 -9.11 22.91
CA GLU A 282 -6.02 -9.47 24.09
C GLU A 282 -5.68 -10.98 24.12
N VAL A 283 -6.64 -11.83 23.77
CA VAL A 283 -6.44 -13.28 23.65
C VAL A 283 -5.45 -13.63 22.54
N GLN A 284 -5.60 -13.02 21.36
CA GLN A 284 -4.68 -13.23 20.25
C GLN A 284 -3.24 -12.81 20.62
N GLN A 285 -3.09 -11.69 21.31
CA GLN A 285 -1.79 -11.23 21.81
C GLN A 285 -1.16 -12.20 22.82
N LEU A 286 -1.96 -12.84 23.69
CA LEU A 286 -1.47 -13.84 24.64
C LEU A 286 -1.00 -15.12 23.93
N LEU A 287 -1.70 -15.54 22.87
CA LEU A 287 -1.33 -16.70 22.06
C LEU A 287 -0.09 -16.45 21.21
N LEU A 288 0.04 -15.27 20.59
CA LEU A 288 1.23 -14.89 19.79
C LEU A 288 2.50 -14.80 20.64
N LYS A 289 2.39 -14.44 21.92
CA LYS A 289 3.53 -14.39 22.85
C LYS A 289 3.98 -15.77 23.31
N ALA A 290 3.11 -16.78 23.25
CA ALA A 290 3.42 -18.12 23.76
C ALA A 290 4.45 -18.83 22.86
N ARG A 291 5.48 -19.43 23.47
CA ARG A 291 6.44 -20.27 22.73
C ARG A 291 5.81 -21.63 22.43
N PRO A 292 6.33 -22.40 21.45
CA PRO A 292 5.83 -23.74 21.16
C PRO A 292 5.73 -24.66 22.40
N GLN A 293 6.73 -24.61 23.29
CA GLN A 293 6.75 -25.37 24.55
C GLN A 293 5.68 -24.93 25.56
N ASP A 294 5.30 -23.65 25.54
CA ASP A 294 4.24 -23.13 26.41
C ASP A 294 2.86 -23.59 25.90
N LEU A 295 2.69 -23.72 24.57
CA LEU A 295 1.50 -24.31 23.94
C LEU A 295 1.40 -25.82 24.20
N GLU A 296 2.50 -26.57 24.10
CA GLU A 296 2.53 -27.99 24.46
C GLU A 296 2.10 -28.22 25.92
N THR A 297 2.58 -27.37 26.83
CA THR A 297 2.20 -27.41 28.24
C THR A 297 0.71 -27.11 28.43
N ALA A 298 0.17 -26.13 27.71
CA ALA A 298 -1.25 -25.79 27.77
C ALA A 298 -2.15 -26.89 27.19
N ASN A 299 -1.74 -27.54 26.08
CA ASN A 299 -2.40 -28.71 25.51
C ASN A 299 -2.46 -29.87 26.51
N ALA A 300 -1.33 -30.20 27.15
CA ALA A 300 -1.28 -31.26 28.17
C ALA A 300 -2.20 -30.97 29.37
N ARG A 301 -2.31 -29.69 29.79
CA ARG A 301 -3.25 -29.27 30.83
C ARG A 301 -4.69 -29.36 30.38
N TYR A 302 -4.98 -28.97 29.14
CA TYR A 302 -6.32 -29.01 28.56
C TYR A 302 -6.85 -30.45 28.49
N GLU A 303 -6.04 -31.38 27.97
CA GLU A 303 -6.39 -32.81 27.93
C GLU A 303 -6.67 -33.37 29.32
N ALA A 304 -5.90 -32.97 30.33
CA ALA A 304 -6.10 -33.41 31.71
C ALA A 304 -7.38 -32.87 32.37
N ILE A 305 -7.93 -31.73 31.91
CA ILE A 305 -9.16 -31.13 32.46
C ILE A 305 -10.41 -31.40 31.62
N LYS A 306 -10.26 -31.88 30.39
CA LYS A 306 -11.36 -32.05 29.40
C LYS A 306 -12.56 -32.81 29.99
N SER A 307 -12.31 -33.96 30.62
CA SER A 307 -13.35 -34.80 31.26
C SER A 307 -14.04 -34.15 32.49
N TYR A 308 -13.55 -32.99 32.94
CA TYR A 308 -14.10 -32.22 34.06
C TYR A 308 -14.78 -30.91 33.62
N LEU A 309 -14.86 -30.64 32.31
CA LEU A 309 -15.50 -29.45 31.74
C LEU A 309 -16.94 -29.71 31.25
N GLU A 310 -17.28 -30.96 30.91
CA GLU A 310 -18.60 -31.35 30.39
C GLU A 310 -19.68 -31.40 31.50
N GLU A 311 -20.95 -31.22 31.11
CA GLU A 311 -22.12 -31.20 32.03
C GLU A 311 -22.32 -32.53 32.79
N ASN A 312 -21.85 -33.66 32.23
CA ASN A 312 -21.88 -34.99 32.86
C ASN A 312 -20.50 -35.41 33.43
N SER A 313 -19.78 -34.47 34.04
CA SER A 313 -18.40 -34.69 34.51
C SER A 313 -18.28 -35.47 35.82
N LEU A 314 -17.16 -36.17 35.97
CA LEU A 314 -16.78 -36.86 37.21
C LEU A 314 -16.67 -35.89 38.40
N PRO A 315 -16.97 -36.31 39.64
CA PRO A 315 -16.86 -35.45 40.82
C PRO A 315 -15.44 -34.90 40.98
N ILE A 316 -15.26 -33.59 40.85
CA ILE A 316 -13.96 -32.91 40.96
C ILE A 316 -13.29 -33.05 42.33
N THR A 317 -14.05 -33.49 43.34
CA THR A 317 -13.55 -33.80 44.68
C THR A 317 -12.53 -34.93 44.69
N LYS A 318 -12.55 -35.84 43.69
CA LYS A 318 -11.55 -36.91 43.50
C LYS A 318 -10.38 -36.54 42.58
N ALA A 319 -10.38 -35.36 41.98
CA ALA A 319 -9.30 -34.89 41.10
C ALA A 319 -8.10 -34.35 41.89
N SER A 320 -6.91 -34.43 41.30
CA SER A 320 -5.68 -33.88 41.90
C SER A 320 -5.77 -32.36 42.06
N ARG A 321 -5.00 -31.80 43.00
CA ARG A 321 -4.92 -30.35 43.25
C ARG A 321 -4.61 -29.56 41.98
N SER A 322 -3.75 -30.10 41.11
CA SER A 322 -3.34 -29.47 39.86
C SER A 322 -4.49 -29.39 38.85
N ILE A 323 -5.26 -30.47 38.68
CA ILE A 323 -6.43 -30.51 37.78
C ILE A 323 -7.49 -29.50 38.24
N ARG A 324 -7.75 -29.42 39.55
CA ARG A 324 -8.69 -28.45 40.11
C ARG A 324 -8.24 -27.01 39.85
N HIS A 325 -6.94 -26.73 40.01
CA HIS A 325 -6.36 -25.42 39.77
C HIS A 325 -6.44 -25.02 38.28
N TRP A 326 -6.08 -25.92 37.36
CA TRP A 326 -6.15 -25.64 35.92
C TRP A 326 -7.57 -25.44 35.42
N ARG A 327 -8.54 -26.23 35.90
CA ARG A 327 -9.96 -26.01 35.60
C ARG A 327 -10.43 -24.64 36.09
N GLN A 328 -10.03 -24.24 37.30
CA GLN A 328 -10.36 -22.92 37.82
C GLN A 328 -9.77 -21.81 36.94
N GLN A 329 -8.52 -21.95 36.49
CA GLN A 329 -7.89 -20.99 35.57
C GLN A 329 -8.61 -20.92 34.21
N TYR A 330 -9.03 -22.07 33.68
CA TYR A 330 -9.81 -22.15 32.46
C TYR A 330 -11.15 -21.41 32.58
N GLN A 331 -11.90 -21.67 33.66
CA GLN A 331 -13.19 -20.99 33.92
C GLN A 331 -13.03 -19.49 34.21
N GLN A 332 -11.93 -19.08 34.86
CA GLN A 332 -11.62 -17.67 35.06
C GLN A 332 -11.33 -16.97 33.74
N ALA A 333 -10.58 -17.61 32.84
CA ALA A 333 -10.33 -17.09 31.50
C ALA A 333 -11.63 -16.98 30.67
N GLN A 334 -12.55 -17.95 30.80
CA GLN A 334 -13.87 -17.85 30.16
C GLN A 334 -14.68 -16.63 30.65
N LYS A 335 -14.63 -16.36 31.96
CA LYS A 335 -15.32 -15.19 32.54
C LYS A 335 -14.68 -13.86 32.15
N LEU A 336 -13.37 -13.83 31.92
CA LEU A 336 -12.62 -12.61 31.61
C LEU A 336 -12.65 -12.27 30.12
N TYR A 337 -12.51 -13.27 29.25
CA TYR A 337 -12.28 -13.05 27.82
C TYR A 337 -13.45 -13.50 26.93
N GLY A 338 -14.37 -14.31 27.46
CA GLY A 338 -15.52 -14.87 26.73
C GLY A 338 -15.56 -16.40 26.83
N GLU A 339 -16.75 -16.99 26.66
CA GLU A 339 -16.99 -18.42 26.90
C GLU A 339 -16.07 -19.36 26.10
N ASN A 340 -15.58 -18.93 24.94
CA ASN A 340 -14.72 -19.72 24.05
C ASN A 340 -13.22 -19.53 24.29
N HIS A 341 -12.82 -18.71 25.27
CA HIS A 341 -11.41 -18.32 25.47
C HIS A 341 -10.76 -18.92 26.72
N GLY A 342 -11.35 -19.97 27.29
CA GLY A 342 -10.83 -20.64 28.49
C GLY A 342 -9.41 -21.20 28.34
N TYR A 343 -9.03 -21.60 27.13
CA TYR A 343 -7.72 -22.21 26.82
C TYR A 343 -6.54 -21.31 27.22
N VAL A 344 -6.69 -19.99 27.07
CA VAL A 344 -5.63 -19.01 27.39
C VAL A 344 -5.24 -19.05 28.87
N GLY A 345 -6.18 -19.38 29.75
CA GLY A 345 -5.94 -19.54 31.18
C GLY A 345 -4.98 -20.69 31.51
N LEU A 346 -4.76 -21.63 30.58
CA LEU A 346 -3.88 -22.77 30.76
C LEU A 346 -2.44 -22.50 30.35
N LEU A 347 -2.15 -21.37 29.70
CA LEU A 347 -0.80 -20.99 29.32
C LEU A 347 0.08 -20.81 30.57
N PRO A 348 1.30 -21.38 30.58
CA PRO A 348 2.23 -21.13 31.67
C PRO A 348 2.68 -19.67 31.67
N LYS A 349 2.62 -19.03 32.84
CA LYS A 349 3.09 -17.65 33.07
C LYS A 349 4.62 -17.54 33.14
N HIS A 350 5.33 -18.22 32.24
CA HIS A 350 6.80 -18.22 32.23
C HIS A 350 7.35 -16.86 31.79
N LEU A 351 6.63 -16.13 30.94
CA LEU A 351 6.98 -14.77 30.52
C LEU A 351 6.82 -13.73 31.64
N ASP A 352 5.93 -14.01 32.61
CA ASP A 352 5.78 -13.17 33.80
C ASP A 352 6.88 -13.45 34.85
N LYS A 353 7.68 -14.50 34.64
CA LYS A 353 8.78 -14.91 35.52
C LYS A 353 10.10 -14.39 34.95
N GLY A 354 10.68 -13.40 35.62
CA GLY A 354 11.96 -12.80 35.27
C GLY A 354 12.14 -11.46 35.96
N HIS A 355 13.35 -10.92 35.92
CA HIS A 355 13.62 -9.58 36.44
C HIS A 355 12.87 -8.54 35.59
N HIS A 356 11.69 -8.12 36.03
CA HIS A 356 10.99 -6.96 35.46
C HIS A 356 11.89 -5.73 35.53
N GLN A 357 12.00 -4.99 34.43
CA GLN A 357 12.85 -3.79 34.38
C GLN A 357 12.25 -2.76 35.37
N LYS A 358 12.89 -2.58 36.54
CA LYS A 358 12.44 -1.70 37.64
C LYS A 358 12.61 -0.20 37.31
N LEU A 359 12.37 0.19 36.08
CA LEU A 359 12.37 1.61 35.71
C LEU A 359 10.93 2.11 35.75
N GLU A 360 10.74 3.24 36.40
CA GLU A 360 9.45 3.91 36.45
C GLU A 360 9.00 4.26 35.02
N PRO A 361 7.72 4.05 34.65
CA PRO A 361 7.23 4.33 33.30
C PRO A 361 7.54 5.76 32.84
N ALA A 362 7.35 6.74 33.73
CA ALA A 362 7.65 8.15 33.45
C ALA A 362 9.14 8.39 33.09
N LEU A 363 10.06 7.61 33.67
CA LEU A 363 11.48 7.68 33.33
C LEU A 363 11.77 7.06 31.95
N LEU A 364 11.04 6.02 31.54
CA LEU A 364 11.18 5.44 30.20
C LEU A 364 10.71 6.41 29.12
N ASP A 365 9.59 7.08 29.34
CA ASP A 365 9.04 8.07 28.42
C ASP A 365 9.97 9.28 28.32
N PHE A 366 10.45 9.79 29.46
CA PHE A 366 11.43 10.87 29.50
C PHE A 366 12.75 10.48 28.79
N MET A 367 13.23 9.25 29.00
CA MET A 367 14.42 8.74 28.33
C MET A 367 14.22 8.62 26.82
N ALA A 368 13.04 8.20 26.38
CA ALA A 368 12.67 8.10 24.97
C ALA A 368 12.71 9.46 24.28
N GLU A 369 12.00 10.44 24.84
CA GLU A 369 11.96 11.81 24.33
C GLU A 369 13.36 12.43 24.30
N PHE A 370 14.16 12.21 25.35
CA PHE A 370 15.52 12.74 25.42
C PHE A 370 16.43 12.14 24.35
N ILE A 371 16.33 10.84 24.07
CA ILE A 371 17.10 10.17 23.03
C ILE A 371 16.74 10.74 21.65
N GLU A 372 15.45 10.89 21.35
CA GLU A 372 15.01 11.45 20.07
C GLU A 372 15.55 12.88 19.87
N LYS A 373 15.35 13.74 20.87
CA LYS A 373 15.72 15.17 20.81
C LYS A 373 17.23 15.43 20.82
N HIS A 374 18.01 14.64 21.56
CA HIS A 374 19.44 14.94 21.78
C HIS A 374 20.39 13.95 21.10
N TYR A 375 19.97 12.70 20.85
CA TYR A 375 20.80 11.69 20.20
C TYR A 375 20.50 11.54 18.71
N TYR A 376 19.24 11.46 18.29
CA TYR A 376 18.87 11.30 16.87
C TYR A 376 18.84 12.62 16.10
N THR A 377 19.95 13.36 16.17
CA THR A 377 20.13 14.64 15.49
C THR A 377 21.28 14.59 14.49
N ALA A 378 21.25 15.47 13.49
CA ALA A 378 22.32 15.61 12.48
C ALA A 378 23.69 15.98 13.08
N LYS A 379 23.74 16.43 14.35
CA LYS A 379 25.00 16.69 15.09
C LYS A 379 25.78 15.40 15.41
N ASN A 380 25.17 14.23 15.25
CA ASN A 380 25.79 12.90 15.38
C ASN A 380 26.66 12.72 16.65
N ARG A 381 26.15 13.19 17.79
CA ARG A 381 26.89 13.26 19.06
C ARG A 381 27.16 11.86 19.64
N ARG A 382 28.30 11.68 20.34
CA ARG A 382 28.63 10.40 21.00
C ARG A 382 27.64 10.06 22.11
N VAL A 383 27.29 8.77 22.25
CA VAL A 383 26.32 8.29 23.25
C VAL A 383 26.69 8.72 24.67
N SER A 384 27.97 8.60 25.05
CA SER A 384 28.46 8.95 26.38
C SER A 384 28.28 10.45 26.70
N GLY A 385 28.38 11.33 25.70
CA GLY A 385 28.13 12.76 25.87
C GLY A 385 26.65 13.05 26.14
N VAL A 386 25.76 12.43 25.36
CA VAL A 386 24.30 12.58 25.53
C VAL A 386 23.84 11.97 26.87
N TYR A 387 24.40 10.83 27.28
CA TYR A 387 24.07 10.20 28.55
C TYR A 387 24.46 11.06 29.77
N ARG A 388 25.58 11.79 29.71
CA ARG A 388 25.97 12.73 30.78
C ARG A 388 24.94 13.85 30.94
N GLU A 389 24.44 14.40 29.82
CA GLU A 389 23.38 15.42 29.84
C GLU A 389 22.06 14.85 30.32
N PHE A 390 21.70 13.65 29.88
CA PHE A 390 20.52 12.94 30.37
C PHE A 390 20.56 12.77 31.89
N LYS A 391 21.72 12.38 32.45
CA LYS A 391 21.91 12.24 33.90
C LYS A 391 21.67 13.56 34.65
N LEU A 392 22.12 14.68 34.09
CA LEU A 392 21.87 16.01 34.66
C LEU A 392 20.39 16.39 34.56
N ALA A 393 19.76 16.12 33.43
CA ALA A 393 18.35 16.39 33.19
C ALA A 393 17.44 15.57 34.12
N CYS A 394 17.77 14.31 34.41
CA CYS A 394 17.06 13.51 35.41
C CYS A 394 17.03 14.16 36.79
N SER A 395 18.15 14.78 37.21
CA SER A 395 18.23 15.49 38.50
C SER A 395 17.45 16.81 38.54
N GLN A 396 17.14 17.39 37.38
CA GLN A 396 16.40 18.65 37.25
C GLN A 396 14.88 18.47 37.15
N GLN A 397 14.41 17.23 36.95
CA GLN A 397 12.98 16.93 36.95
C GLN A 397 12.36 17.07 38.34
N GLN A 398 11.06 17.29 38.39
CA GLN A 398 10.33 17.45 39.65
C GLN A 398 9.08 16.55 39.66
N PRO A 399 9.12 15.39 40.35
CA PRO A 399 10.21 14.88 41.19
C PRO A 399 11.44 14.42 40.39
N PRO A 400 12.65 14.42 40.98
CA PRO A 400 13.87 14.03 40.29
C PRO A 400 13.88 12.52 40.03
N PHE A 401 14.27 12.14 38.80
CA PHE A 401 14.41 10.73 38.45
C PHE A 401 15.77 10.18 38.88
N LYS A 402 15.79 8.90 39.27
CA LYS A 402 17.04 8.16 39.45
C LYS A 402 17.53 7.65 38.08
N PRO A 403 18.64 8.17 37.53
CA PRO A 403 19.08 7.79 36.19
C PRO A 403 19.50 6.31 36.14
N PRO A 404 19.13 5.57 35.07
CA PRO A 404 19.57 4.20 34.83
C PRO A 404 21.04 4.17 34.43
N SER A 405 21.64 2.97 34.36
CA SER A 405 23.03 2.82 33.91
C SER A 405 23.21 3.22 32.43
N GLU A 406 24.43 3.61 32.02
CA GLU A 406 24.73 3.92 30.61
C GLU A 406 24.46 2.71 29.70
N ARG A 407 24.64 1.49 30.22
CA ARG A 407 24.30 0.25 29.52
C ARG A 407 22.80 0.20 29.17
N THR A 408 21.95 0.50 30.14
CA THR A 408 20.49 0.54 29.94
C THR A 408 20.09 1.64 28.97
N PHE A 409 20.72 2.81 29.04
CA PHE A 409 20.51 3.91 28.08
C PHE A 409 20.88 3.49 26.65
N ARG A 410 22.00 2.78 26.46
CA ARG A 410 22.42 2.22 25.16
C ARG A 410 21.45 1.15 24.65
N GLU A 411 20.93 0.31 25.53
CA GLU A 411 19.90 -0.68 25.18
C GLU A 411 18.61 0.01 24.71
N GLN A 412 18.21 1.12 25.36
CA GLN A 412 17.04 1.88 24.93
C GLN A 412 17.23 2.51 23.54
N ILE A 413 18.41 3.09 23.26
CA ILE A 413 18.73 3.61 21.92
C ILE A 413 18.57 2.52 20.85
N LYS A 414 19.06 1.30 21.13
CA LYS A 414 18.93 0.16 20.22
C LYS A 414 17.48 -0.26 20.00
N ARG A 415 16.67 -0.30 21.07
CA ARG A 415 15.24 -0.66 21.00
C ARG A 415 14.43 0.33 20.17
N GLN A 416 14.77 1.62 20.24
CA GLN A 416 14.09 2.68 19.50
C GLN A 416 14.60 2.87 18.07
N LYS A 417 15.67 2.18 17.68
CA LYS A 417 16.29 2.36 16.38
C LYS A 417 15.31 1.98 15.27
N ASN A 418 14.91 2.97 14.47
CA ASN A 418 14.11 2.76 13.27
C ASN A 418 14.71 3.53 12.07
N TYR A 419 14.11 3.36 10.89
CA TYR A 419 14.58 3.99 9.65
C TYR A 419 14.62 5.53 9.76
N GLN A 420 13.55 6.16 10.23
CA GLN A 420 13.42 7.62 10.31
C GLN A 420 14.46 8.24 11.25
N LEU A 421 14.65 7.65 12.43
CA LEU A 421 15.63 8.11 13.42
C LEU A 421 17.08 7.88 12.94
N THR A 422 17.34 6.75 12.27
CA THR A 422 18.64 6.48 11.63
C THR A 422 18.91 7.50 10.52
N GLN A 423 17.90 7.85 9.72
CA GLN A 423 18.00 8.86 8.68
C GLN A 423 18.27 10.26 9.25
N ALA A 424 17.57 10.66 10.31
CA ALA A 424 17.75 11.96 10.97
C ALA A 424 19.18 12.16 11.51
N ARG A 425 19.83 11.07 11.94
CA ARG A 425 21.18 11.12 12.53
C ARG A 425 22.32 10.86 11.54
N GLN A 426 22.15 9.88 10.65
CA GLN A 426 23.22 9.32 9.81
C GLN A 426 22.98 9.53 8.31
N GLY A 427 21.86 10.15 7.94
CA GLY A 427 21.48 10.38 6.55
C GLY A 427 20.84 9.17 5.87
N SER A 428 20.27 9.42 4.69
CA SER A 428 19.53 8.43 3.90
C SER A 428 20.37 7.22 3.51
N LYS A 429 21.66 7.43 3.20
CA LYS A 429 22.57 6.36 2.74
C LYS A 429 22.73 5.24 3.79
N ILE A 430 22.91 5.62 5.05
CA ILE A 430 23.08 4.64 6.15
C ILE A 430 21.72 4.06 6.56
N ALA A 431 20.66 4.87 6.56
CA ALA A 431 19.30 4.41 6.89
C ALA A 431 18.75 3.35 5.93
N LYS A 432 19.13 3.38 4.63
CA LYS A 432 18.73 2.35 3.67
C LYS A 432 19.13 0.94 4.08
N GLN A 433 20.27 0.77 4.77
CA GLN A 433 20.73 -0.54 5.25
C GLN A 433 19.85 -1.16 6.34
N THR A 434 18.98 -0.36 6.97
CA THR A 434 18.07 -0.85 8.02
C THR A 434 16.71 -1.29 7.46
N LYS A 435 16.48 -1.23 6.14
CA LYS A 435 15.28 -1.77 5.51
C LYS A 435 15.35 -3.31 5.46
N PRO A 436 14.28 -4.05 5.80
CA PRO A 436 14.20 -5.48 5.54
C PRO A 436 14.23 -5.75 4.02
N PHE A 437 14.92 -6.82 3.63
CA PHE A 437 15.07 -7.28 2.25
C PHE A 437 14.13 -8.47 2.00
N HIS A 438 13.37 -8.45 0.91
CA HIS A 438 12.45 -9.53 0.52
C HIS A 438 12.77 -9.96 -0.93
N SER A 439 13.33 -11.16 -1.14
CA SER A 439 13.46 -11.75 -2.48
C SER A 439 13.61 -13.28 -2.39
N THR A 440 12.98 -14.03 -3.32
CA THR A 440 12.98 -15.51 -3.32
C THR A 440 13.49 -16.18 -4.59
N ASN A 441 13.38 -15.65 -5.81
CA ASN A 441 14.02 -16.20 -7.01
C ASN A 441 13.80 -15.28 -8.23
N GLY A 442 14.88 -14.76 -8.82
CA GLY A 442 14.80 -13.89 -9.99
C GLY A 442 14.69 -12.39 -9.64
N MET A 443 15.33 -11.59 -10.48
CA MET A 443 15.62 -10.16 -10.36
C MET A 443 14.39 -9.30 -9.95
N PRO A 444 14.36 -8.64 -8.75
CA PRO A 444 13.31 -7.69 -8.35
C PRO A 444 13.40 -6.33 -9.09
N LYS A 445 12.24 -5.69 -9.36
CA LYS A 445 12.08 -4.50 -10.23
C LYS A 445 11.90 -3.13 -9.50
N ASP A 446 12.36 -3.01 -8.24
CA ASP A 446 12.25 -1.77 -7.43
C ASP A 446 13.60 -1.04 -7.11
N GLY A 447 14.63 -1.22 -7.94
CA GLY A 447 15.94 -0.59 -7.77
C GLY A 447 16.85 -1.30 -6.78
N GLU A 448 16.70 -2.61 -6.64
CA GLU A 448 17.45 -3.47 -5.72
C GLU A 448 18.52 -4.34 -6.42
N LEU A 449 18.73 -4.14 -7.74
CA LEU A 449 19.73 -4.85 -8.54
C LEU A 449 20.81 -3.95 -9.18
N PRO A 450 21.98 -4.52 -9.54
CA PRO A 450 22.93 -3.86 -10.42
C PRO A 450 22.28 -3.44 -11.75
N TRP A 451 22.44 -2.17 -12.15
CA TRP A 451 22.02 -1.57 -13.44
C TRP A 451 20.56 -1.22 -13.65
N GLU A 452 19.71 -1.48 -12.65
CA GLU A 452 18.29 -1.15 -12.72
C GLU A 452 18.02 0.36 -12.61
N ASN A 453 18.81 1.05 -11.80
CA ASN A 453 18.94 2.50 -11.80
C ASN A 453 20.41 2.84 -12.10
N ALA A 454 20.67 3.49 -13.23
CA ALA A 454 22.00 4.00 -13.56
C ALA A 454 22.06 5.50 -13.24
N HIS A 455 22.89 5.87 -12.26
CA HIS A 455 23.24 7.27 -12.04
C HIS A 455 24.41 7.63 -12.95
N ILE A 456 24.15 8.47 -13.94
CA ILE A 456 25.20 9.08 -14.77
C ILE A 456 25.61 10.38 -14.07
N ASP A 457 26.80 10.38 -13.48
CA ASP A 457 27.39 11.56 -12.86
C ASP A 457 28.53 12.08 -13.74
N HIS A 458 28.71 13.40 -13.80
CA HIS A 458 29.78 14.05 -14.54
C HIS A 458 30.71 14.72 -13.53
N THR A 459 31.99 14.37 -13.57
CA THR A 459 33.01 15.02 -12.74
C THR A 459 33.92 15.84 -13.64
N CYS A 460 34.06 17.13 -13.33
CA CYS A 460 35.04 17.99 -14.01
C CYS A 460 36.44 17.48 -13.63
N LEU A 461 37.25 17.11 -14.63
CA LEU A 461 38.62 16.66 -14.39
C LEU A 461 39.52 17.88 -14.16
N ASP A 462 40.22 17.90 -13.03
CA ASP A 462 41.27 18.87 -12.73
C ASP A 462 42.53 18.56 -13.56
N ILE A 463 42.45 18.85 -14.86
CA ILE A 463 43.58 18.71 -15.78
C ILE A 463 44.27 20.07 -15.90
N ASN A 464 45.44 20.19 -15.28
CA ASN A 464 46.34 21.29 -15.60
C ASN A 464 46.94 21.02 -16.99
N LYS A 465 46.59 21.87 -17.96
CA LYS A 465 47.27 21.90 -19.26
C LYS A 465 48.74 22.23 -19.00
N ARG A 466 49.63 21.29 -19.34
CA ARG A 466 51.07 21.52 -19.37
C ARG A 466 51.46 22.41 -20.53
#